data_AF-A0A1F7X385-F1
#
_entry.id   AF-A0A1F7X385-F1
#
_cell.length_a   1.000
_cell.length_b   1.000
_cell.length_c   1.000
_cell.angle_alpha   90.00
_cell.angle_beta   90.00
_cell.angle_gamma   90.00
#
_symmetry.space_group_name_H-M   'P 1'
#
loop_
_entity.id
_entity.type
_entity.pdbx_description
1 polymer ?
#
loop_
_entity_poly.entity_id
_entity_poly.type
_entity_poly.pdbx_seq_one_letter_code
_entity_poly.pdbx_strand_id
1 'polypeptide(L)'
;MKYLVPFLIIIIIILVAGMAFFAGKGAITIPGVATPTPTATISSTPTATATSTPTKKVTGGGILSFPKYSLTVPADWQNSRESHSQDDEKIILTKGAYQLSITQGGFGGAVCLYPGDADTEGPSARYDAYKEITGKSGDLFRRSWTGDEMTSKGFGICHKSQYGWGAPTLYGHISFIAPQDKTRAMLDEMDAILASLTKI
;
A
#
# COMPACT_ATOMS: atom_id res chain seq x y z
N MET A 1 3.72 7.86 -62.28
CA MET A 1 2.94 7.67 -61.03
C MET A 1 3.59 6.71 -60.00
N LYS A 2 4.46 5.76 -60.40
CA LYS A 2 5.10 4.80 -59.45
C LYS A 2 6.00 5.40 -58.35
N TYR A 3 6.50 6.62 -58.53
CA TYR A 3 7.43 7.27 -57.57
C TYR A 3 6.81 8.44 -56.78
N LEU A 4 5.56 8.79 -57.04
CA LEU A 4 4.90 9.93 -56.39
C LEU A 4 4.62 9.64 -54.90
N VAL A 5 4.16 8.41 -54.61
CA VAL A 5 3.82 7.96 -53.26
C VAL A 5 5.05 7.87 -52.33
N PRO A 6 6.17 7.23 -52.71
CA PRO A 6 7.36 7.20 -51.84
C PRO A 6 7.99 8.59 -51.63
N PHE A 7 7.90 9.48 -52.64
CA PHE A 7 8.40 10.86 -52.52
C PHE A 7 7.57 11.69 -51.52
N LEU A 8 6.25 11.53 -51.51
CA LEU A 8 5.35 12.20 -50.57
C LEU A 8 5.58 11.75 -49.11
N ILE A 9 5.86 10.46 -48.90
CA ILE A 9 6.16 9.92 -47.57
C ILE A 9 7.45 10.52 -47.00
N ILE A 10 8.50 10.66 -47.82
CA ILE A 10 9.77 11.27 -47.40
C ILE A 10 9.55 12.74 -46.99
N ILE A 11 8.75 13.50 -47.73
CA ILE A 11 8.45 14.90 -47.40
C ILE A 11 7.71 15.01 -46.06
N ILE A 12 6.76 14.12 -45.78
CA ILE A 12 6.01 14.12 -44.51
C ILE A 12 6.95 13.83 -43.33
N ILE A 13 7.86 12.88 -43.46
CA ILE A 13 8.83 12.55 -42.39
C ILE A 13 9.75 13.75 -42.11
N ILE A 14 10.22 14.45 -43.14
CA ILE A 14 11.05 15.66 -42.99
C ILE A 14 10.25 16.78 -42.31
N LEU A 15 8.98 16.98 -42.67
CA LEU A 15 8.12 18.00 -42.05
C LEU A 15 7.85 17.72 -40.57
N VAL A 16 7.57 16.47 -40.19
CA VAL A 16 7.32 16.10 -38.79
C VAL A 16 8.59 16.24 -37.94
N ALA A 17 9.74 15.82 -38.47
CA ALA A 17 11.03 15.99 -37.79
C ALA A 17 11.41 17.48 -37.61
N GLY A 18 11.14 18.32 -38.63
CA GLY A 18 11.36 19.76 -38.55
C GLY A 18 10.50 20.45 -37.49
N MET A 19 9.22 20.09 -37.39
CA MET A 19 8.32 20.66 -36.38
C MET A 19 8.70 20.28 -34.95
N ALA A 20 9.16 19.05 -34.71
CA ALA A 20 9.65 18.61 -33.39
C ALA A 20 10.92 19.35 -32.95
N PHE A 21 11.81 19.70 -33.89
CA PHE A 21 13.04 20.44 -33.59
C PHE A 21 12.80 21.91 -33.23
N PHE A 22 11.79 22.56 -33.83
CA PHE A 22 11.47 23.96 -33.52
C PHE A 22 10.61 24.13 -32.25
N ALA A 23 9.74 23.16 -31.92
CA ALA A 23 8.94 23.20 -30.70
C ALA A 23 9.77 23.02 -29.41
N GLY A 24 10.98 22.45 -29.49
CA GLY A 24 11.86 22.22 -28.34
C GLY A 24 12.75 23.40 -27.92
N LYS A 25 12.74 24.54 -28.65
CA LYS A 25 13.62 25.70 -28.39
C LYS A 25 12.93 26.89 -27.71
N GLY A 26 11.70 26.71 -27.22
CA GLY A 26 11.02 27.72 -26.41
C GLY A 26 11.66 27.85 -25.03
N ALA A 27 12.59 28.80 -24.88
CA ALA A 27 13.14 29.18 -23.58
C ALA A 27 12.04 29.83 -22.72
N ILE A 28 11.67 29.17 -21.62
CA ILE A 28 10.82 29.74 -20.57
C ILE A 28 11.72 30.58 -19.66
N THR A 29 11.71 31.90 -19.84
CA THR A 29 12.23 32.86 -18.87
C THR A 29 11.30 32.94 -17.66
N ILE A 30 11.78 32.47 -16.51
CA ILE A 30 11.10 32.62 -15.21
C ILE A 30 11.51 33.98 -14.62
N PRO A 31 10.59 34.90 -14.29
CA PRO A 31 10.93 36.16 -13.64
C PRO A 31 11.46 35.92 -12.21
N GLY A 32 12.46 36.72 -11.84
CA GLY A 32 13.32 36.52 -10.68
C GLY A 32 12.63 36.46 -9.32
N VAL A 33 13.11 35.55 -8.48
CA VAL A 33 12.81 35.48 -7.06
C VAL A 33 13.68 36.51 -6.34
N ALA A 34 13.06 37.59 -5.87
CA ALA A 34 13.66 38.43 -4.84
C ALA A 34 13.86 37.57 -3.58
N THR A 35 15.08 37.56 -3.05
CA THR A 35 15.42 36.88 -1.79
C THR A 35 14.91 37.72 -0.62
N PRO A 36 13.90 37.27 0.16
CA PRO A 36 13.55 37.96 1.39
C PRO A 36 14.55 37.58 2.50
N THR A 37 15.06 38.59 3.17
CA THR A 37 15.76 38.52 4.45
C THR A 37 14.92 37.71 5.45
N PRO A 38 15.48 36.75 6.20
CA PRO A 38 14.72 35.99 7.19
C PRO A 38 14.31 36.89 8.37
N THR A 39 13.03 37.25 8.42
CA THR A 39 12.38 37.70 9.65
C THR A 39 11.94 36.47 10.44
N ALA A 40 12.49 36.29 11.63
CA ALA A 40 12.07 35.23 12.55
C ALA A 40 10.65 35.50 13.04
N THR A 41 9.66 34.94 12.37
CA THR A 41 8.29 34.84 12.90
C THR A 41 8.22 33.63 13.80
N ILE A 42 8.15 33.87 15.11
CA ILE A 42 7.89 32.83 16.10
C ILE A 42 6.42 32.42 15.92
N SER A 43 6.18 31.42 15.07
CA SER A 43 4.89 30.76 14.99
C SER A 43 4.81 29.74 16.12
N SER A 44 4.20 30.14 17.23
CA SER A 44 3.76 29.23 18.27
C SER A 44 2.62 28.39 17.73
N THR A 45 2.97 27.35 16.96
CA THR A 45 2.01 26.28 16.63
C THR A 45 1.71 25.58 17.95
N PRO A 46 0.45 25.51 18.41
CA PRO A 46 0.13 24.74 19.60
C PRO A 46 0.50 23.29 19.31
N THR A 47 1.50 22.78 20.01
CA THR A 47 1.79 21.35 20.06
C THR A 47 0.53 20.69 20.62
N ALA A 48 -0.25 20.07 19.75
CA ALA A 48 -1.34 19.20 20.17
C ALA A 48 -0.71 18.10 21.03
N THR A 49 -0.96 18.16 22.33
CA THR A 49 -0.63 17.06 23.25
C THR A 49 -1.37 15.83 22.73
N ALA A 50 -0.64 14.91 22.11
CA ALA A 50 -1.18 13.65 21.65
C ALA A 50 -1.66 12.88 22.88
N THR A 51 -2.97 12.89 23.12
CA THR A 51 -3.60 12.00 24.10
C THR A 51 -3.30 10.59 23.64
N SER A 52 -2.38 9.90 24.32
CA SER A 52 -2.01 8.53 23.97
C SER A 52 -3.21 7.63 24.21
N THR A 53 -3.84 7.15 23.14
CA THR A 53 -4.90 6.15 23.22
C THR A 53 -4.33 4.91 23.92
N PRO A 54 -5.00 4.36 24.94
CA PRO A 54 -4.54 3.14 25.60
C PRO A 54 -4.45 2.00 24.57
N THR A 55 -3.39 1.18 24.68
CA THR A 55 -3.14 0.05 23.78
C THR A 55 -2.96 -1.23 24.57
N LYS A 56 -3.19 -2.38 23.91
CA LYS A 56 -2.94 -3.73 24.40
C LYS A 56 -2.08 -4.49 23.42
N LYS A 57 -1.36 -5.50 23.91
CA LYS A 57 -0.63 -6.45 23.06
C LYS A 57 -1.51 -7.64 22.72
N VAL A 58 -1.52 -8.03 21.45
CA VAL A 58 -2.12 -9.29 20.99
C VAL A 58 -1.04 -10.14 20.37
N THR A 59 -0.96 -11.41 20.76
CA THR A 59 0.03 -12.36 20.24
C THR A 59 -0.64 -13.50 19.49
N GLY A 60 0.04 -14.00 18.48
CA GLY A 60 -0.43 -15.13 17.67
C GLY A 60 0.70 -15.86 16.98
N GLY A 61 0.29 -16.87 16.23
CA GLY A 61 1.10 -17.63 15.32
C GLY A 61 1.97 -18.70 15.96
N GLY A 62 3.04 -19.06 15.24
CA GLY A 62 3.82 -20.25 15.53
C GLY A 62 3.16 -21.52 14.97
N ILE A 63 2.36 -21.36 13.90
CA ILE A 63 1.68 -22.45 13.19
C ILE A 63 2.45 -22.76 11.91
N LEU A 64 2.76 -24.04 11.69
CA LEU A 64 3.56 -24.51 10.55
C LEU A 64 4.89 -23.73 10.42
N SER A 65 5.14 -23.12 9.26
CA SER A 65 6.34 -22.34 8.96
C SER A 65 6.24 -20.87 9.36
N PHE A 66 5.08 -20.40 9.83
CA PHE A 66 4.91 -19.02 10.22
C PHE A 66 5.45 -18.77 11.63
N PRO A 67 6.15 -17.65 11.86
CA PRO A 67 6.65 -17.30 13.16
C PRO A 67 5.51 -16.89 14.11
N LYS A 68 5.83 -16.89 15.40
CA LYS A 68 5.05 -16.17 16.39
C LYS A 68 5.20 -14.66 16.16
N TYR A 69 4.16 -13.92 16.50
CA TYR A 69 4.13 -12.48 16.33
C TYR A 69 3.39 -11.78 17.46
N SER A 70 3.64 -10.47 17.57
CA SER A 70 2.89 -9.57 18.42
C SER A 70 2.42 -8.33 17.66
N LEU A 71 1.26 -7.81 18.07
CA LEU A 71 0.60 -6.61 17.57
C LEU A 71 0.33 -5.67 18.75
N THR A 72 0.45 -4.36 18.50
CA THR A 72 -0.07 -3.31 19.38
C THR A 72 -1.41 -2.86 18.84
N VAL A 73 -2.46 -3.05 19.63
CA VAL A 73 -3.85 -2.79 19.22
C VAL A 73 -4.46 -1.76 20.18
N PRO A 74 -5.23 -0.77 19.72
CA PRO A 74 -5.96 0.10 20.64
C PRO A 74 -6.89 -0.70 21.56
N ALA A 75 -7.02 -0.26 22.81
CA ALA A 75 -7.66 -1.05 23.87
C ALA A 75 -9.16 -1.31 23.64
N ASP A 76 -9.81 -0.47 22.85
CA ASP A 76 -11.22 -0.55 22.47
C ASP A 76 -11.52 -1.56 21.35
N TRP A 77 -10.50 -2.09 20.68
CA TRP A 77 -10.68 -3.21 19.74
C TRP A 77 -10.94 -4.50 20.49
N GLN A 78 -11.85 -5.32 20.00
CA GLN A 78 -12.06 -6.69 20.45
C GLN A 78 -11.10 -7.63 19.74
N ASN A 79 -10.72 -8.73 20.40
CA ASN A 79 -9.95 -9.80 19.79
C ASN A 79 -10.71 -11.12 19.95
N SER A 80 -10.72 -11.91 18.88
CA SER A 80 -11.16 -13.30 18.92
C SER A 80 -10.15 -14.19 18.19
N ARG A 81 -10.20 -15.48 18.51
CA ARG A 81 -9.39 -16.51 17.89
C ARG A 81 -10.32 -17.58 17.34
N GLU A 82 -10.26 -17.80 16.05
CA GLU A 82 -10.91 -18.90 15.35
C GLU A 82 -9.83 -19.88 14.95
N SER A 83 -10.05 -21.18 15.14
CA SER A 83 -9.04 -22.21 14.94
C SER A 83 -7.76 -22.00 15.76
N HIS A 84 -7.39 -23.01 16.53
CA HIS A 84 -6.12 -23.00 17.24
C HIS A 84 -5.66 -24.45 17.37
N SER A 85 -5.35 -25.01 16.20
CA SER A 85 -4.82 -26.37 16.10
C SER A 85 -3.32 -26.31 15.84
N GLN A 86 -2.72 -27.46 15.58
CA GLN A 86 -1.32 -27.52 15.13
C GLN A 86 -1.18 -27.07 13.66
N ASP A 87 -2.27 -27.05 12.92
CA ASP A 87 -2.29 -26.85 11.47
C ASP A 87 -2.81 -25.47 11.06
N ASP A 88 -3.60 -24.81 11.92
CA ASP A 88 -4.21 -23.53 11.61
C ASP A 88 -4.53 -22.66 12.82
N GLU A 89 -4.48 -21.34 12.57
CA GLU A 89 -4.92 -20.32 13.49
C GLU A 89 -5.44 -19.09 12.75
N LYS A 90 -6.52 -18.48 13.24
CA LYS A 90 -6.99 -17.17 12.78
C LYS A 90 -7.24 -16.23 13.95
N ILE A 91 -6.46 -15.16 14.02
CA ILE A 91 -6.75 -14.02 14.90
C ILE A 91 -7.64 -13.04 14.16
N ILE A 92 -8.68 -12.55 14.84
CA ILE A 92 -9.57 -11.51 14.34
C ILE A 92 -9.58 -10.36 15.35
N LEU A 93 -9.27 -9.16 14.88
CA LEU A 93 -9.37 -7.92 15.63
C LEU A 93 -10.55 -7.13 15.06
N THR A 94 -11.47 -6.70 15.90
CA THR A 94 -12.64 -5.92 15.47
C THR A 94 -12.85 -4.65 16.26
N LYS A 95 -13.43 -3.64 15.63
CA LYS A 95 -13.95 -2.44 16.30
C LYS A 95 -15.21 -2.03 15.53
N GLY A 96 -16.39 -2.25 16.11
CA GLY A 96 -17.63 -2.12 15.36
C GLY A 96 -17.61 -2.96 14.06
N ALA A 97 -17.65 -2.30 12.90
CA ALA A 97 -17.63 -2.94 11.58
C ALA A 97 -16.23 -3.09 10.95
N TYR A 98 -15.15 -2.61 11.60
CA TYR A 98 -13.78 -2.84 11.13
C TYR A 98 -13.33 -4.23 11.53
N GLN A 99 -12.61 -4.89 10.64
CA GLN A 99 -11.97 -6.16 10.94
C GLN A 99 -10.58 -6.21 10.34
N LEU A 100 -9.61 -6.62 11.14
CA LEU A 100 -8.31 -7.09 10.68
C LEU A 100 -8.23 -8.57 11.08
N SER A 101 -7.92 -9.44 10.12
CA SER A 101 -7.64 -10.84 10.44
C SER A 101 -6.26 -11.26 9.96
N ILE A 102 -5.62 -12.13 10.74
CA ILE A 102 -4.38 -12.82 10.40
C ILE A 102 -4.62 -14.31 10.52
N THR A 103 -4.54 -15.03 9.41
CA THR A 103 -4.69 -16.48 9.37
C THR A 103 -3.34 -17.13 9.05
N GLN A 104 -2.92 -18.09 9.87
CA GLN A 104 -1.81 -19.01 9.61
C GLN A 104 -2.37 -20.41 9.33
N GLY A 105 -1.75 -21.11 8.38
CA GLY A 105 -2.18 -22.44 7.96
C GLY A 105 -1.55 -22.82 6.62
N GLY A 106 -1.97 -23.95 6.04
CA GLY A 106 -1.47 -24.42 4.75
C GLY A 106 -1.91 -23.53 3.59
N PHE A 107 -1.16 -22.48 3.29
CA PHE A 107 -1.44 -21.55 2.19
C PHE A 107 -0.44 -21.71 1.04
N GLY A 108 -0.95 -21.76 -0.19
CA GLY A 108 -0.16 -21.47 -1.38
C GLY A 108 0.18 -19.98 -1.45
N GLY A 109 1.31 -19.65 -2.08
CA GLY A 109 1.69 -18.27 -2.36
C GLY A 109 0.97 -17.74 -3.61
N ALA A 110 0.69 -16.43 -3.61
CA ALA A 110 0.21 -15.69 -4.77
C ALA A 110 0.99 -14.39 -4.94
N VAL A 111 1.30 -14.05 -6.19
CA VAL A 111 1.93 -12.77 -6.52
C VAL A 111 0.88 -11.66 -6.49
N CYS A 112 1.20 -10.52 -5.89
CA CYS A 112 0.36 -9.33 -5.96
C CYS A 112 0.78 -8.48 -7.15
N LEU A 113 -0.10 -8.36 -8.13
CA LEU A 113 0.11 -7.60 -9.36
C LEU A 113 -0.56 -6.23 -9.27
N TYR A 114 0.15 -5.19 -9.70
CA TYR A 114 -0.29 -3.80 -9.71
C TYR A 114 -0.27 -3.24 -11.14
N PRO A 115 -0.78 -2.02 -11.39
CA PRO A 115 -0.76 -1.44 -12.74
C PRO A 115 0.65 -1.37 -13.32
N GLY A 116 0.82 -1.92 -14.52
CA GLY A 116 2.11 -2.02 -15.21
C GLY A 116 2.85 -3.34 -15.00
N ASP A 117 2.46 -4.14 -14.01
CA ASP A 117 3.05 -5.47 -13.81
C ASP A 117 2.52 -6.45 -14.86
N ALA A 118 3.46 -7.20 -15.47
CA ALA A 118 3.15 -8.27 -16.40
C ALA A 118 2.34 -9.39 -15.73
N ASP A 119 1.52 -10.08 -16.50
CA ASP A 119 0.90 -11.31 -16.03
C ASP A 119 1.97 -12.34 -15.70
N THR A 120 1.74 -13.08 -14.61
CA THR A 120 2.63 -14.14 -14.13
C THR A 120 1.88 -15.46 -14.17
N GLU A 121 2.56 -16.54 -14.58
CA GLU A 121 2.01 -17.88 -14.51
C GLU A 121 1.87 -18.34 -13.05
N GLY A 122 0.72 -18.93 -12.71
CA GLY A 122 0.41 -19.38 -11.35
C GLY A 122 -0.54 -18.44 -10.58
N PRO A 123 -0.75 -18.69 -9.28
CA PRO A 123 -1.68 -17.88 -8.47
C PRO A 123 -1.22 -16.43 -8.38
N SER A 124 -2.10 -15.50 -8.72
CA SER A 124 -1.88 -14.07 -8.56
C SER A 124 -3.17 -13.36 -8.17
N ALA A 125 -3.02 -12.22 -7.51
CA ALA A 125 -4.09 -11.29 -7.20
C ALA A 125 -3.75 -9.94 -7.81
N ARG A 126 -4.66 -9.38 -8.61
CA ARG A 126 -4.48 -8.09 -9.27
C ARG A 126 -5.23 -7.00 -8.53
N TYR A 127 -4.55 -5.89 -8.29
CA TYR A 127 -5.08 -4.71 -7.62
C TYR A 127 -4.87 -3.47 -8.49
N ASP A 128 -5.75 -2.48 -8.33
CA ASP A 128 -5.68 -1.23 -9.09
C ASP A 128 -4.79 -0.19 -8.39
N ALA A 129 -4.73 -0.25 -7.06
CA ALA A 129 -3.93 0.68 -6.27
C ALA A 129 -3.55 0.07 -4.92
N TYR A 130 -2.63 0.75 -4.25
CA TYR A 130 -2.13 0.37 -2.93
C TYR A 130 -1.67 1.58 -2.13
N LYS A 131 -1.60 1.40 -0.81
CA LYS A 131 -0.86 2.24 0.12
C LYS A 131 0.25 1.42 0.75
N GLU A 132 1.49 1.90 0.65
CA GLU A 132 2.62 1.26 1.31
C GLU A 132 2.63 1.58 2.80
N ILE A 133 2.96 0.58 3.60
CA ILE A 133 2.98 0.62 5.07
C ILE A 133 4.32 0.02 5.50
N THR A 134 5.12 0.80 6.21
CA THR A 134 6.39 0.32 6.78
C THR A 134 6.14 -0.17 8.19
N GLY A 135 6.41 -1.45 8.44
CA GLY A 135 6.32 -2.08 9.75
C GLY A 135 7.47 -1.68 10.67
N LYS A 136 7.27 -1.83 11.98
CA LYS A 136 8.29 -1.57 13.01
C LYS A 136 9.55 -2.42 12.83
N SER A 137 9.41 -3.62 12.27
CA SER A 137 10.54 -4.52 11.97
C SER A 137 11.26 -4.18 10.67
N GLY A 138 10.86 -3.13 9.94
CA GLY A 138 11.36 -2.80 8.60
C GLY A 138 10.66 -3.57 7.47
N ASP A 139 9.74 -4.47 7.79
CA ASP A 139 8.89 -5.16 6.82
C ASP A 139 8.07 -4.15 6.01
N LEU A 140 7.93 -4.37 4.70
CA LEU A 140 7.15 -3.49 3.83
C LEU A 140 5.86 -4.19 3.42
N PHE A 141 4.73 -3.58 3.75
CA PHE A 141 3.39 -4.06 3.41
C PHE A 141 2.73 -3.13 2.39
N ARG A 142 1.79 -3.68 1.62
CA ARG A 142 0.84 -2.93 0.79
C ARG A 142 -0.57 -3.30 1.17
N ARG A 143 -1.32 -2.33 1.67
CA ARG A 143 -2.78 -2.44 1.70
C ARG A 143 -3.28 -2.18 0.29
N SER A 144 -3.89 -3.19 -0.33
CA SER A 144 -4.18 -3.23 -1.77
C SER A 144 -5.68 -3.36 -2.03
N TRP A 145 -6.18 -2.69 -3.06
CA TRP A 145 -7.60 -2.66 -3.42
C TRP A 145 -7.83 -2.55 -4.93
N THR A 146 -9.06 -2.81 -5.35
CA THR A 146 -9.59 -2.60 -6.70
C THR A 146 -10.58 -1.45 -6.66
N GLY A 147 -10.61 -0.61 -7.69
CA GLY A 147 -11.44 0.60 -7.75
C GLY A 147 -10.97 1.71 -6.81
N ASP A 148 -11.94 2.43 -6.24
CA ASP A 148 -11.67 3.55 -5.33
C ASP A 148 -11.49 3.07 -3.88
N GLU A 149 -10.43 3.56 -3.22
CA GLU A 149 -10.06 3.18 -1.86
C GLU A 149 -11.21 3.41 -0.87
N MET A 150 -11.89 4.56 -0.98
CA MET A 150 -12.93 5.01 -0.05
C MET A 150 -14.25 4.30 -0.29
N THR A 151 -14.42 3.59 -1.40
CA THR A 151 -15.57 2.70 -1.65
C THR A 151 -15.27 1.22 -1.41
N SER A 152 -14.00 0.79 -1.41
CA SER A 152 -13.65 -0.62 -1.20
C SER A 152 -13.98 -1.13 0.21
N LYS A 153 -14.60 -2.31 0.32
CA LYS A 153 -14.92 -2.96 1.62
C LYS A 153 -13.85 -3.93 2.09
N GLY A 154 -13.00 -4.40 1.18
CA GLY A 154 -11.99 -5.42 1.45
C GLY A 154 -10.64 -4.98 0.92
N PHE A 155 -9.60 -5.24 1.70
CA PHE A 155 -8.22 -4.98 1.29
C PHE A 155 -7.37 -6.22 1.48
N GLY A 156 -6.64 -6.57 0.43
CA GLY A 156 -5.58 -7.57 0.50
C GLY A 156 -4.31 -6.93 1.05
N ILE A 157 -3.62 -7.64 1.94
CA ILE A 157 -2.32 -7.20 2.44
C ILE A 157 -1.23 -8.03 1.76
N CYS A 158 -0.39 -7.34 1.00
CA CYS A 158 0.78 -7.94 0.35
C CYS A 158 2.04 -7.55 1.12
N HIS A 159 3.03 -8.44 1.13
CA HIS A 159 4.32 -8.22 1.77
C HIS A 159 5.44 -8.23 0.73
N LYS A 160 6.40 -7.31 0.86
CA LYS A 160 7.58 -7.29 0.00
C LYS A 160 8.58 -8.34 0.46
N SER A 161 8.88 -9.28 -0.41
CA SER A 161 9.97 -10.23 -0.26
C SER A 161 11.08 -9.96 -1.27
N GLN A 162 12.14 -10.78 -1.25
CA GLN A 162 13.15 -10.78 -2.31
C GLN A 162 12.58 -11.10 -3.71
N TYR A 163 11.42 -11.76 -3.79
CA TYR A 163 10.75 -12.15 -5.03
C TYR A 163 9.68 -11.13 -5.47
N GLY A 164 9.59 -9.98 -4.80
CA GLY A 164 8.56 -8.97 -5.05
C GLY A 164 7.41 -9.05 -4.06
N TRP A 165 6.25 -8.52 -4.46
CA TRP A 165 5.07 -8.38 -3.61
C TRP A 165 4.20 -9.64 -3.70
N GLY A 166 3.84 -10.20 -2.54
CA GLY A 166 3.00 -11.40 -2.51
C GLY A 166 2.22 -11.58 -1.22
N ALA A 167 1.32 -12.55 -1.27
CA ALA A 167 0.56 -13.08 -0.14
C ALA A 167 0.72 -14.62 -0.09
N PRO A 168 0.63 -15.28 1.09
CA PRO A 168 0.51 -14.67 2.41
C PRO A 168 1.76 -13.86 2.78
N THR A 169 1.65 -13.06 3.82
CA THR A 169 2.79 -12.34 4.41
C THR A 169 3.67 -13.30 5.20
N LEU A 170 4.82 -12.84 5.70
CA LEU A 170 5.65 -13.62 6.64
C LEU A 170 4.88 -14.03 7.91
N TYR A 171 3.76 -13.38 8.22
CA TYR A 171 2.99 -13.58 9.44
C TYR A 171 1.68 -14.35 9.21
N GLY A 172 1.38 -14.72 7.97
CA GLY A 172 0.11 -15.35 7.57
C GLY A 172 -0.62 -14.55 6.49
N HIS A 173 -1.80 -15.03 6.10
CA HIS A 173 -2.71 -14.31 5.24
C HIS A 173 -3.38 -13.20 6.05
N ILE A 174 -3.15 -11.94 5.69
CA ILE A 174 -3.70 -10.78 6.37
C ILE A 174 -4.76 -10.12 5.47
N SER A 175 -5.92 -9.79 6.04
CA SER A 175 -6.98 -9.09 5.34
C SER A 175 -7.62 -8.02 6.21
N PHE A 176 -7.97 -6.91 5.58
CA PHE A 176 -8.77 -5.86 6.21
C PHE A 176 -10.17 -5.85 5.60
N ILE A 177 -11.17 -5.68 6.46
CA ILE A 177 -12.55 -5.37 6.07
C ILE A 177 -12.91 -4.05 6.73
N ALA A 178 -13.50 -3.16 5.96
CA ALA A 178 -13.93 -1.85 6.42
C ALA A 178 -15.38 -1.57 5.97
N PRO A 179 -16.14 -0.76 6.73
CA PRO A 179 -17.50 -0.39 6.34
C PRO A 179 -17.49 0.53 5.12
N GLN A 180 -18.67 0.68 4.50
CA GLN A 180 -18.82 1.45 3.26
C GLN A 180 -18.56 2.95 3.46
N ASP A 181 -18.89 3.47 4.63
CA ASP A 181 -18.76 4.87 5.06
C ASP A 181 -17.47 5.13 5.86
N LYS A 182 -16.45 4.29 5.66
CA LYS A 182 -15.15 4.44 6.33
C LYS A 182 -14.53 5.82 6.09
N THR A 183 -13.77 6.27 7.07
CA THR A 183 -12.98 7.50 7.01
C THR A 183 -11.50 7.19 6.82
N ARG A 184 -10.73 8.20 6.41
CA ARG A 184 -9.27 8.11 6.31
C ARG A 184 -8.64 7.70 7.65
N ALA A 185 -9.11 8.28 8.76
CA ALA A 185 -8.62 7.98 10.11
C ALA A 185 -8.80 6.51 10.50
N MET A 186 -9.90 5.87 10.08
CA MET A 186 -10.13 4.44 10.33
C MET A 186 -9.11 3.57 9.59
N LEU A 187 -8.83 3.91 8.33
CA LEU A 187 -7.81 3.20 7.55
C LEU A 187 -6.41 3.40 8.14
N ASP A 188 -6.10 4.62 8.57
CA ASP A 188 -4.82 4.93 9.21
C ASP A 188 -4.66 4.20 10.56
N GLU A 189 -5.74 4.01 11.33
CA GLU A 189 -5.74 3.20 12.55
C GLU A 189 -5.41 1.72 12.24
N MET A 190 -6.03 1.14 11.21
CA MET A 190 -5.74 -0.24 10.78
C MET A 190 -4.31 -0.39 10.25
N ASP A 191 -3.83 0.60 9.48
CA ASP A 191 -2.46 0.66 8.98
C ASP A 191 -1.46 0.73 10.15
N ALA A 192 -1.78 1.49 11.21
CA ALA A 192 -0.95 1.57 12.42
C ALA A 192 -0.89 0.24 13.19
N ILE A 193 -2.02 -0.50 13.27
CA ILE A 193 -2.04 -1.84 13.86
C ILE A 193 -1.15 -2.79 13.05
N LEU A 194 -1.28 -2.82 11.73
CA LEU A 194 -0.43 -3.65 10.87
C LEU A 194 1.05 -3.23 10.95
N ALA A 195 1.35 -1.94 10.98
CA ALA A 195 2.71 -1.44 11.13
C ALA A 195 3.34 -1.86 12.48
N SER A 196 2.52 -2.18 13.49
CA SER A 196 3.02 -2.61 14.81
C SER A 196 3.46 -4.08 14.86
N LEU A 197 3.19 -4.85 13.80
CA LEU A 197 3.49 -6.27 13.70
C LEU A 197 4.99 -6.52 13.86
N THR A 198 5.33 -7.41 14.79
CA THR A 198 6.70 -7.79 15.11
C THR A 198 6.80 -9.28 15.32
N LYS A 199 7.88 -9.89 14.84
CA LYS A 199 8.24 -11.26 15.16
C LYS A 199 8.69 -11.34 16.62
N ILE A 200 8.28 -12.39 17.33
CA ILE A 200 8.67 -12.68 18.72
C ILE A 200 9.26 -14.09 18.86
#